data_AF-A0A3B9CXU1-F1
#
_entry.id   AF-A0A3B9CXU1-F1
#
_cell.length_a   1.000
_cell.length_b   1.000
_cell.length_c   1.000
_cell.angle_alpha   90.00
_cell.angle_beta   90.00
_cell.angle_gamma   90.00
#
_symmetry.space_group_name_H-M   'P 1'
#
loop_
_entity.id
_entity.type
_entity.pdbx_description
1 polymer ?
#
loop_
_entity_poly.entity_id
_entity_poly.type
_entity_poly.pdbx_seq_one_letter_code
_entity_poly.pdbx_strand_id
1 'polypeptide(L)' 'GELDQQRISMLHVKQFVRRSERPQVLPNLAAGIVPWQEVIRTVENMHYSGPVMLETAPGEDIDVLFKETRDMFARL' A
#
# COMPACT_ATOMS: atom_id res chain seq x y z
N GLY A 1 -1.98 -3.88 -19.95
CA GLY A 1 -0.55 -3.58 -20.13
C GLY A 1 0.19 -4.33 -19.07
N GLU A 2 1.21 -5.11 -19.44
CA GLU A 2 2.04 -5.79 -18.46
C GLU A 2 2.80 -4.76 -17.60
N LEU A 3 2.78 -4.96 -16.29
CA LEU A 3 3.58 -4.18 -15.35
C LEU A 3 5.03 -4.69 -15.43
N ASP A 4 5.93 -3.88 -16.00
CA ASP A 4 7.36 -4.17 -16.03
C ASP A 4 8.02 -3.65 -14.74
N GLN A 5 8.45 -4.57 -13.87
CA GLN A 5 9.11 -4.25 -12.61
C GLN A 5 10.35 -3.37 -12.77
N GLN A 6 11.09 -3.49 -13.89
CA GLN A 6 12.33 -2.73 -14.11
C GLN A 6 12.06 -1.24 -14.36
N ARG A 7 10.79 -0.88 -14.61
CA ARG A 7 10.34 0.49 -14.86
C ARG A 7 9.65 1.13 -13.66
N ILE A 8 9.45 0.38 -12.57
CA ILE A 8 8.83 0.87 -11.34
C ILE A 8 9.92 1.42 -10.42
N SER A 9 9.99 2.74 -10.31
CA SER A 9 10.96 3.39 -9.42
C SER A 9 10.59 3.28 -7.94
N MET A 10 9.30 3.24 -7.61
CA MET A 10 8.79 3.15 -6.23
C MET A 10 7.32 2.72 -6.22
N LEU A 11 6.94 1.88 -5.25
CA LEU A 11 5.54 1.59 -4.95
C LEU A 11 5.01 2.53 -3.87
N HIS A 12 3.87 3.15 -4.14
CA HIS A 12 3.19 4.03 -3.21
C HIS A 12 1.97 3.32 -2.61
N VAL A 13 2.04 3.02 -1.32
CA VAL A 13 1.06 2.22 -0.57
C VAL A 13 0.18 3.16 0.24
N LYS A 14 -1.12 3.17 -0.08
CA LYS A 14 -2.12 3.99 0.62
C LYS A 14 -3.52 3.43 0.44
N GLN A 15 -4.38 3.76 1.40
CA GLN A 15 -5.79 3.37 1.39
C GLN A 15 -6.69 4.57 1.10
N PHE A 16 -7.81 4.35 0.43
CA PHE A 16 -8.77 5.41 0.06
C PHE A 16 -10.21 4.87 0.06
N VAL A 17 -11.18 5.75 0.30
CA VAL A 17 -12.60 5.37 0.47
C VAL A 17 -13.30 5.09 -0.87
N ARG A 18 -12.92 5.80 -1.94
CA ARG A 18 -13.37 5.61 -3.33
C ARG A 18 -12.36 6.21 -4.30
N ARG A 19 -12.34 5.73 -5.55
CA ARG A 19 -11.78 6.48 -6.69
C ARG A 19 -12.67 7.70 -6.99
N SER A 20 -12.80 8.64 -6.05
CA SER A 20 -13.35 9.96 -6.34
C SER A 20 -12.25 10.87 -6.87
N GLU A 21 -12.62 11.98 -7.50
CA GLU A 21 -11.70 12.98 -8.08
C GLU A 21 -10.70 13.57 -7.08
N ARG A 22 -10.90 13.33 -5.77
CA ARG A 22 -9.96 13.65 -4.70
C ARG A 22 -9.82 12.43 -3.77
N PRO A 23 -8.90 11.50 -4.07
CA PRO A 23 -8.67 10.36 -3.19
C PRO A 23 -8.19 10.87 -1.83
N GLN A 24 -9.04 10.74 -0.81
CA GLN A 24 -8.66 11.01 0.57
C GLN A 24 -7.87 9.81 1.08
N VAL A 25 -6.62 10.06 1.47
CA VAL A 25 -5.80 9.07 2.15
C VAL A 25 -6.43 8.75 3.49
N LEU A 26 -6.54 7.46 3.78
CA LEU A 26 -7.10 6.98 5.03
C LEU A 26 -6.04 6.76 6.11
N PRO A 27 -6.44 6.75 7.40
CA PRO A 27 -5.53 6.62 8.54
C PRO A 27 -4.66 5.36 8.51
N ASN A 28 -5.15 4.25 7.96
CA ASN A 28 -4.38 3.01 7.85
C ASN A 28 -4.88 2.12 6.70
N LEU A 29 -4.13 1.04 6.45
CA LEU A 29 -4.39 0.13 5.33
C LEU A 29 -5.66 -0.72 5.53
N ALA A 30 -6.11 -0.92 6.76
CA ALA A 30 -7.35 -1.64 7.07
C ALA A 30 -8.62 -0.78 6.92
N ALA A 31 -8.50 0.54 6.85
CA ALA A 31 -9.62 1.47 6.94
C ALA A 31 -10.41 1.67 5.63
N GLY A 32 -10.08 1.00 4.53
CA GLY A 32 -10.71 1.25 3.23
C GLY A 32 -10.87 0.02 2.35
N ILE A 33 -10.94 0.24 1.03
CA ILE A 33 -11.44 -0.76 0.07
C ILE A 33 -10.35 -1.48 -0.73
N VAL A 34 -9.08 -1.06 -0.65
CA VAL A 34 -8.00 -1.74 -1.40
C VAL A 34 -7.87 -3.19 -0.93
N PRO A 35 -7.97 -4.18 -1.84
CA PRO A 35 -7.85 -5.60 -1.49
C PRO A 35 -6.37 -5.99 -1.35
N TRP A 36 -5.75 -5.61 -0.24
CA TRP A 36 -4.29 -5.72 -0.04
C TRP A 36 -3.73 -7.13 -0.26
N GLN A 37 -4.49 -8.18 0.05
CA GLN A 37 -4.05 -9.56 -0.17
C GLN A 37 -3.77 -9.85 -1.65
N GLU A 38 -4.63 -9.40 -2.56
CA GLU A 38 -4.47 -9.60 -4.01
C GLU A 38 -3.36 -8.71 -4.57
N VAL A 39 -3.26 -7.48 -4.07
CA VAL A 39 -2.22 -6.52 -4.47
C VAL A 39 -0.84 -7.05 -4.09
N ILE A 40 -0.68 -7.55 -2.86
CA ILE A 40 0.60 -8.08 -2.36
C ILE A 40 1.02 -9.29 -3.19
N ARG A 41 0.12 -10.26 -3.42
CA ARG A 41 0.40 -11.41 -4.30
C ARG A 41 0.83 -10.98 -5.70
N THR A 42 0.21 -9.94 -6.24
CA THR A 42 0.57 -9.40 -7.56
C THR A 42 2.00 -8.84 -7.55
N VAL A 43 2.34 -8.04 -6.54
CA VAL A 43 3.68 -7.46 -6.38
C VAL A 43 4.75 -8.54 -6.17
N GLU A 44 4.45 -9.59 -5.40
CA GLU A 44 5.33 -10.74 -5.20
C GLU A 44 5.59 -11.50 -6.51
N ASN A 45 4.54 -11.77 -7.29
CA ASN A 45 4.66 -12.42 -8.59
C ASN A 45 5.44 -11.58 -9.61
N MET A 46 5.48 -10.26 -9.43
CA MET A 46 6.33 -9.38 -10.23
C MET A 46 7.80 -9.43 -9.82
N HIS A 47 8.15 -10.12 -8.73
CA HIS A 47 9.49 -10.12 -8.12
C HIS A 47 10.03 -8.72 -7.80
N TYR A 48 9.12 -7.77 -7.53
CA TYR A 48 9.50 -6.41 -7.23
C TYR A 48 10.28 -6.35 -5.91
N SER A 49 11.46 -5.74 -5.95
CA SER A 49 12.36 -5.57 -4.80
C SER A 49 12.78 -4.10 -4.60
N GLY A 50 12.10 -3.17 -5.27
CA GLY A 50 12.36 -1.74 -5.17
C GLY A 50 11.75 -1.09 -3.91
N PRO A 51 11.90 0.24 -3.77
CA PRO A 51 11.45 0.96 -2.60
C PRO A 51 9.92 1.03 -2.51
N VAL A 52 9.43 0.99 -1.27
CA VAL A 52 8.00 1.10 -0.94
C VAL A 52 7.81 2.26 0.02
N MET A 53 6.89 3.16 -0.32
CA MET A 53 6.51 4.32 0.50
C MET A 53 5.10 4.15 1.02
N LEU A 54 4.93 4.21 2.34
CA LEU A 54 3.63 4.23 3.00
C LEU A 54 3.15 5.68 3.14
N GLU A 55 1.96 5.99 2.63
CA GLU A 55 1.29 7.28 2.81
C GLU A 55 0.04 7.11 3.66
N THR A 56 -0.13 8.04 4.60
CA THR A 56 -1.20 8.03 5.59
C THR A 56 -1.79 9.43 5.76
N ALA A 57 -2.93 9.52 6.44
CA ALA A 57 -3.54 10.80 6.80
C ALA A 57 -2.61 11.61 7.73
N PRO A 58 -2.71 12.96 7.73
CA PRO A 58 -1.94 13.78 8.66
C PRO A 58 -2.33 13.52 10.13
N GLY A 59 -1.33 13.55 11.03
CA GLY A 59 -1.55 13.46 12.47
C GLY A 59 -1.58 12.04 13.04
N GLU A 60 -1.37 11.03 12.20
CA GLU A 60 -1.32 9.63 12.63
C GLU A 60 0.02 9.28 13.31
N ASP A 61 -0.03 8.30 14.22
CA ASP A 61 1.16 7.73 14.85
C ASP A 61 1.87 6.79 13.86
N ILE A 62 3.03 7.23 13.38
CA ILE A 62 3.79 6.53 12.35
C ILE A 62 4.32 5.18 12.83
N ASP A 63 4.68 5.04 14.12
CA ASP A 63 5.24 3.79 14.63
C ASP A 63 4.15 2.71 14.75
N VAL A 64 2.97 3.11 15.21
CA VAL A 64 1.78 2.23 15.24
C VAL A 64 1.42 1.79 13.83
N LEU A 65 1.35 2.74 12.89
CA LEU A 65 1.05 2.47 11.49
C LEU A 65 2.04 1.52 10.83
N PHE A 66 3.33 1.77 11.02
CA PHE A 66 4.38 0.93 10.45
C PHE A 66 4.29 -0.50 10.98
N LYS A 67 4.02 -0.65 12.29
CA LYS A 67 3.81 -1.97 12.91
C LYS A 67 2.59 -2.67 12.31
N GLU A 68 1.46 -1.99 12.20
CA GLU A 68 0.23 -2.56 11.63
C GLU A 68 0.43 -2.98 10.17
N THR A 69 1.07 -2.12 9.36
CA THR A 69 1.41 -2.43 7.97
C THR A 69 2.31 -3.65 7.89
N ARG A 70 3.40 -3.71 8.68
CA ARG A 70 4.29 -4.88 8.68
C ARG A 70 3.55 -6.15 9.09
N ASP A 71 2.74 -6.10 10.13
CA ASP A 71 2.00 -7.26 10.63
C ASP A 71 0.95 -7.73 9.61
N MET A 72 0.35 -6.82 8.83
CA MET A 72 -0.54 -7.16 7.71
C MET A 72 0.20 -7.92 6.61
N PHE A 73 1.40 -7.45 6.24
CA PHE A 73 2.21 -8.09 5.19
C PHE A 73 2.81 -9.42 5.66
N ALA A 74 3.11 -9.60 6.95
CA ALA A 74 3.66 -10.83 7.50
C ALA A 74 2.65 -11.98 7.67
N ARG A 75 1.34 -11.69 7.56
CA ARG A 75 0.25 -12.67 7.71
C ARG A 75 -0.25 -13.24 6.38
N LEU A 76 0.40 -12.89 5.28
CA LEU A 76 0.06 -13.29 3.92
C LEU A 76 1.07 -14.30 3.40
#